data_AF-A0A524EY04-F1
#
_entry.id   AF-A0A524EY04-F1
#
_cell.length_a   1.000
_cell.length_b   1.000
_cell.length_c   1.000
_cell.angle_alpha   90.00
_cell.angle_beta   90.00
_cell.angle_gamma   90.00
#
_symmetry.space_group_name_H-M   'P 1'
#
loop_
_entity.id
_entity.type
_entity.pdbx_description
1 polymer ?
#
loop_
_entity_poly.entity_id
_entity_poly.type
_entity_poly.pdbx_seq_one_letter_code
_entity_poly.pdbx_strand_id
1 'polypeptide(L)'
;MAGKSKATISKEIFQKGLKDDMFPFLANLYKEGKISVKQIAKITGIHHTEIYSMLPEYIDDIDMDDKILEDFGNFDQEFRAYLKELKKKGVSLSDSIRVSDETLDDLSDDS
;
A
#
# COMPACT_ATOMS: atom_id res chain seq x y z
N MET A 1 -24.36 -30.91 25.86
CA MET A 1 -23.76 -29.70 25.24
C MET A 1 -22.25 -29.89 25.24
N ALA A 2 -21.62 -30.07 24.08
CA ALA A 2 -20.16 -30.20 24.01
C ALA A 2 -19.55 -28.80 24.21
N GLY A 3 -19.07 -28.52 25.43
CA GLY A 3 -18.38 -27.28 25.74
C GLY A 3 -17.08 -27.17 24.92
N LYS A 4 -16.78 -25.99 24.39
CA LYS A 4 -15.51 -25.72 23.71
C LYS A 4 -14.34 -26.10 24.63
N SER A 5 -13.28 -26.68 24.05
CA SER A 5 -12.11 -27.07 24.82
C SER A 5 -11.41 -25.84 25.42
N LYS A 6 -10.75 -25.99 26.58
CA LYS A 6 -9.96 -24.92 27.22
C LYS A 6 -8.91 -24.32 26.27
N ALA A 7 -8.32 -25.15 25.40
CA ALA A 7 -7.35 -24.70 24.40
C ALA A 7 -8.00 -23.80 23.33
N THR A 8 -9.21 -24.13 22.88
CA THR A 8 -9.98 -23.32 21.93
C THR A 8 -10.31 -21.95 22.52
N ILE A 9 -10.76 -21.92 23.78
CA ILE A 9 -11.10 -20.67 24.47
C ILE A 9 -9.87 -19.79 24.68
N SER A 10 -8.75 -20.39 25.10
CA SER A 10 -7.47 -19.66 25.28
C SER A 10 -6.99 -19.04 23.96
N LYS A 11 -7.10 -19.79 22.85
CA LYS A 11 -6.75 -19.30 21.51
C LYS A 11 -7.66 -18.15 21.08
N GLU A 12 -8.96 -18.24 21.31
CA GLU A 12 -9.92 -17.18 20.99
C GLU A 12 -9.63 -15.89 21.78
N ILE A 13 -9.33 -16.00 23.08
CA ILE A 13 -8.98 -14.85 23.93
C ILE A 13 -7.67 -14.20 23.47
N PHE A 14 -6.64 -15.01 23.18
CA PHE A 14 -5.36 -14.51 22.69
C PHE A 14 -5.50 -13.80 21.34
N GLN A 15 -6.22 -14.41 20.40
CA GLN A 15 -6.47 -13.80 19.09
C GLN A 15 -7.26 -12.50 19.21
N LYS A 16 -8.21 -12.44 20.15
CA LYS A 16 -8.98 -11.22 20.42
C LYS A 16 -8.07 -10.11 20.96
N GLY A 17 -7.28 -10.35 22.00
CA GLY A 17 -6.35 -9.33 22.52
C GLY A 17 -5.28 -8.93 21.49
N LEU A 18 -4.86 -9.86 20.64
CA LEU A 18 -3.92 -9.57 19.55
C LEU A 18 -4.51 -8.61 18.51
N LYS A 19 -5.78 -8.79 18.13
CA LYS A 19 -6.47 -7.94 17.15
C LYS A 19 -7.00 -6.63 17.73
N ASP A 20 -7.54 -6.66 18.95
CA ASP A 20 -8.23 -5.52 19.55
C ASP A 20 -7.26 -4.52 20.18
N ASP A 21 -6.14 -5.00 20.76
CA ASP A 21 -5.22 -4.14 21.52
C ASP A 21 -3.84 -4.01 20.84
N MET A 22 -3.25 -5.14 20.42
CA MET A 22 -1.84 -5.14 19.96
C MET A 22 -1.71 -4.67 18.50
N PHE A 23 -2.59 -5.10 17.61
CA PHE A 23 -2.48 -4.76 16.19
C PHE A 23 -2.66 -3.26 15.90
N PRO A 24 -3.61 -2.53 16.51
CA PRO A 24 -3.73 -1.09 16.33
C PRO A 24 -2.46 -0.34 16.74
N PHE A 25 -1.83 -0.74 17.85
CA PHE A 25 -0.57 -0.16 18.30
C PHE A 25 0.56 -0.41 17.29
N LEU A 26 0.67 -1.63 16.77
CA LEU A 26 1.66 -1.99 15.74
C LEU A 26 1.41 -1.26 14.41
N ALA A 27 0.14 -1.07 14.03
CA ALA A 27 -0.24 -0.31 12.84
C ALA A 27 0.19 1.16 12.94
N ASN A 28 -0.01 1.80 14.11
CA ASN A 28 0.47 3.16 14.35
C ASN A 28 2.00 3.26 14.27
N LEU A 29 2.74 2.34 14.89
CA LEU A 29 4.20 2.32 14.77
C LEU A 29 4.70 2.11 13.34
N TYR A 30 3.93 1.39 12.52
CA TYR A 30 4.20 1.24 11.09
C TYR A 30 3.88 2.52 10.31
N LYS A 31 2.74 3.19 10.58
CA LYS A 31 2.41 4.51 10.00
C LYS A 31 3.52 5.54 10.29
N GLU A 32 4.07 5.53 11.49
CA GLU A 32 5.18 6.40 11.91
C GLU A 32 6.56 5.98 11.36
N GLY A 33 6.64 4.88 10.58
CA GLY A 33 7.89 4.39 10.01
C GLY A 33 8.88 3.79 11.03
N LYS A 34 8.46 3.57 12.29
CA LYS A 34 9.32 3.05 13.37
C LYS A 34 9.57 1.56 13.27
N ILE A 35 8.63 0.81 12.69
CA ILE A 35 8.73 -0.63 12.48
C ILE A 35 8.30 -1.02 11.07
N SER A 36 8.81 -2.16 10.60
CA SER A 36 8.47 -2.77 9.31
C SER A 36 7.44 -3.89 9.46
N VAL A 37 6.77 -4.25 8.37
CA VAL A 37 5.87 -5.42 8.29
C VAL A 37 6.57 -6.72 8.70
N LYS A 38 7.88 -6.86 8.43
CA LYS A 38 8.67 -8.01 8.89
C LYS A 38 8.78 -8.08 10.41
N GLN A 39 8.93 -6.93 11.07
CA GLN A 39 8.96 -6.86 12.53
C GLN A 39 7.58 -7.16 13.14
N ILE A 40 6.50 -6.66 12.53
CA ILE A 40 5.13 -6.98 12.92
C ILE A 40 4.88 -8.49 12.84
N ALA A 41 5.27 -9.13 11.74
CA ALA A 41 5.15 -10.58 11.57
C ALA A 41 5.92 -11.37 12.63
N LYS A 42 7.11 -10.90 13.01
CA LYS A 42 7.91 -11.54 14.06
C LYS A 42 7.27 -11.42 15.44
N ILE A 43 6.63 -10.30 15.76
CA ILE A 43 5.97 -10.05 17.05
C ILE A 43 4.67 -10.85 17.16
N THR A 44 3.86 -10.83 16.11
CA THR A 44 2.50 -11.38 16.09
C THR A 44 2.45 -12.86 15.70
N GLY A 45 3.46 -13.35 14.98
CA GLY A 45 3.44 -14.65 14.32
C GLY A 45 2.51 -14.70 13.10
N ILE A 46 1.96 -13.56 12.66
CA ILE A 46 1.08 -13.45 11.49
C ILE A 46 1.93 -13.38 10.22
N HIS A 47 1.48 -14.04 9.15
CA HIS A 47 2.16 -13.99 7.87
C HIS A 47 2.06 -12.59 7.23
N HIS A 48 3.10 -12.19 6.49
CA HIS A 48 3.20 -10.85 5.90
C HIS A 48 2.00 -10.46 5.04
N THR A 49 1.44 -11.41 4.28
CA THR A 49 0.28 -11.18 3.41
C THR A 49 -0.97 -10.80 4.21
N GLU A 50 -1.19 -11.45 5.35
CA GLU A 50 -2.34 -11.19 6.22
C GLU A 50 -2.19 -9.83 6.93
N ILE A 51 -0.95 -9.46 7.29
CA ILE A 51 -0.66 -8.13 7.82
C ILE A 51 -0.99 -7.04 6.79
N TYR A 52 -0.59 -7.22 5.52
CA TYR A 52 -0.92 -6.25 4.46
C TYR A 52 -2.43 -6.11 4.24
N SER A 53 -3.21 -7.18 4.38
CA SER A 53 -4.67 -7.08 4.30
C SER A 53 -5.30 -6.38 5.50
N MET A 54 -4.69 -6.48 6.68
CA MET A 54 -5.24 -5.91 7.91
C MET A 54 -4.85 -4.44 8.09
N LEU A 55 -3.65 -4.02 7.67
CA LEU A 55 -3.16 -2.64 7.87
C LEU A 55 -4.15 -1.53 7.44
N PRO A 56 -4.84 -1.63 6.28
CA PRO A 56 -5.82 -0.63 5.88
C PRO A 56 -7.00 -0.45 6.85
N GLU A 57 -7.33 -1.47 7.66
CA GLU A 57 -8.42 -1.37 8.66
C GLU A 57 -8.04 -0.51 9.87
N TYR A 58 -6.74 -0.22 10.06
CA TYR A 58 -6.20 0.46 11.25
C TYR A 58 -5.42 1.73 10.93
N ILE A 59 -5.19 1.99 9.65
CA ILE A 59 -4.47 3.17 9.15
C ILE A 59 -5.45 3.87 8.23
N ASP A 60 -6.30 4.71 8.83
CA ASP A 60 -7.10 5.66 8.07
C ASP A 60 -6.15 6.69 7.47
N ASP A 61 -6.14 6.67 6.15
CA ASP A 61 -5.37 7.49 5.23
C ASP A 61 -3.86 7.51 5.52
N ILE A 62 -3.12 7.01 4.53
CA ILE A 62 -1.79 7.53 4.26
C ILE A 62 -2.00 9.03 4.11
N ASP A 63 -1.64 9.81 5.15
CA ASP A 63 -1.44 11.24 5.02
C ASP A 63 -0.38 11.39 3.93
N MET A 64 -0.81 11.49 2.67
CA MET A 64 0.03 11.91 1.59
C MET A 64 0.33 13.36 1.92
N ASP A 65 1.42 13.57 2.67
CA ASP A 65 1.95 14.87 2.98
C ASP A 65 1.89 15.70 1.69
N ASP A 66 1.37 16.93 1.75
CA ASP A 66 1.27 17.81 0.59
C ASP A 66 2.62 17.96 -0.15
N LYS A 67 3.73 17.78 0.59
CA LYS A 67 5.09 17.70 0.03
C LYS A 67 5.31 16.54 -0.93
N ILE A 68 4.74 15.38 -0.68
CA ILE A 68 4.81 14.23 -1.60
C ILE A 68 4.09 14.57 -2.90
N LEU A 69 2.92 15.23 -2.81
CA LEU A 69 2.19 15.67 -4.00
C LEU A 69 2.96 16.74 -4.79
N GLU A 70 3.62 17.68 -4.10
CA GLU A 70 4.52 18.66 -4.72
C GLU A 70 5.74 18.01 -5.37
N ASP A 71 6.39 17.05 -4.69
CA ASP A 71 7.54 16.31 -5.21
C ASP A 71 7.18 15.46 -6.44
N PHE A 72 5.98 14.87 -6.47
CA PHE A 72 5.46 14.18 -7.66
C PHE A 72 5.19 15.14 -8.82
N GLY A 73 4.66 16.33 -8.55
CA GLY A 73 4.46 17.36 -9.57
C GLY A 73 5.78 17.82 -10.20
N ASN A 74 6.80 18.05 -9.36
CA ASN A 74 8.14 18.42 -9.81
C ASN A 74 8.79 17.29 -10.62
N PHE A 75 8.65 16.03 -10.18
CA PHE A 75 9.15 14.88 -10.89
C PHE A 75 8.50 14.70 -12.27
N ASP A 76 7.17 14.84 -12.40
CA ASP A 76 6.48 14.73 -13.69
C ASP A 76 6.97 15.79 -14.68
N GLN A 77 7.22 17.02 -14.20
CA GLN A 77 7.75 18.09 -15.03
C GLN A 77 9.19 17.80 -15.52
N GLU A 78 10.08 17.35 -14.64
CA GLU A 78 11.45 16.96 -15.00
C GLU A 78 11.47 15.76 -15.94
N PHE A 79 10.65 14.75 -15.66
CA PHE A 79 10.53 13.56 -16.48
C PHE A 79 10.00 13.90 -17.88
N ARG A 80 8.96 14.74 -18.01
CA ARG A 80 8.47 15.23 -19.30
C ARG A 80 9.52 16.00 -20.07
N ALA A 81 10.32 16.84 -19.38
CA ALA A 81 11.41 17.57 -20.00
C ALA A 81 12.48 16.60 -20.57
N TYR A 82 12.84 15.59 -19.78
CA TYR A 82 13.76 14.52 -20.19
C TYR A 82 13.23 13.73 -21.39
N LEU A 83 11.96 13.30 -21.38
CA LEU A 83 11.34 12.60 -22.51
C LEU A 83 11.32 13.45 -23.78
N LYS A 84 11.08 14.76 -23.66
CA LYS A 84 11.13 15.69 -24.78
C LYS A 84 12.54 15.83 -25.35
N GLU A 85 13.56 15.79 -24.51
CA GLU A 85 14.96 15.80 -24.92
C GLU A 85 15.35 14.49 -25.62
N LEU A 86 14.93 13.33 -25.09
CA LEU A 86 15.13 12.03 -25.72
C LEU A 86 14.48 11.95 -27.11
N LYS A 87 13.25 12.46 -27.25
CA LYS A 87 12.56 12.53 -28.54
C LYS A 87 13.32 13.41 -29.55
N LYS A 88 13.89 14.54 -29.11
CA LYS A 88 14.74 15.39 -29.95
C LYS A 88 16.05 14.70 -30.36
N LYS A 89 16.59 13.82 -29.51
CA LYS A 89 17.78 13.01 -29.79
C LYS A 89 17.47 11.78 -30.67
N GLY A 90 16.23 11.62 -31.13
CA GLY A 90 15.82 10.52 -32.01
C GLY A 90 15.62 9.18 -31.30
N VAL A 91 15.54 9.17 -29.96
CA VAL A 91 15.25 7.96 -29.19
C VAL A 91 13.75 7.67 -29.31
N SER A 92 13.39 6.55 -29.94
CA SER A 92 12.01 6.07 -30.02
C SER A 92 11.66 5.26 -28.77
N LEU A 93 10.58 5.66 -28.09
CA LEU A 93 10.04 4.95 -26.90
C LEU A 93 8.93 3.95 -27.27
N SER A 94 8.65 3.78 -28.57
CA SER A 94 7.57 2.92 -29.10
C SER A 94 7.68 1.45 -28.70
N ASP A 95 8.87 0.99 -28.32
CA ASP A 95 9.15 -0.44 -28.19
C ASP A 95 9.17 -0.94 -26.74
N SER A 96 8.95 -0.09 -25.74
CA SER A 96 9.23 -0.46 -24.33
C SER A 96 8.08 -0.29 -23.33
N ILE A 97 6.88 0.09 -23.74
CA ILE A 97 5.72 0.03 -22.85
C ILE A 97 4.50 -0.55 -23.57
N ARG A 98 4.33 -1.88 -23.48
CA ARG A 98 3.00 -2.49 -23.64
C ARG A 98 2.22 -2.18 -22.37
N VAL A 99 1.55 -1.03 -22.34
CA VAL A 99 0.39 -0.87 -21.46
C VAL A 99 -0.69 -1.74 -22.10
N SER A 100 -1.17 -2.75 -21.38
CA SER A 100 -2.35 -3.50 -21.84
C SER A 100 -3.50 -2.52 -21.96
N ASP A 101 -3.98 -2.42 -23.20
CA ASP A 101 -4.91 -1.44 -23.73
C ASP A 101 -6.35 -1.77 -23.30
N GLU A 102 -6.72 -1.45 -22.05
CA GLU A 102 -8.09 -1.68 -21.55
C GLU A 102 -8.80 -0.46 -20.95
N THR A 103 -8.34 0.78 -21.18
CA THR A 103 -9.14 1.98 -20.83
C THR A 103 -8.82 3.19 -21.71
N LEU A 104 -9.09 3.08 -23.01
CA LEU A 104 -9.28 4.25 -23.88
C LEU A 104 -10.46 3.97 -24.81
N ASP A 105 -11.67 4.01 -24.25
CA ASP A 105 -12.86 4.34 -25.03
C ASP A 105 -13.71 5.31 -24.20
N ASP A 106 -14.21 6.32 -24.89
CA ASP A 106 -14.98 7.47 -24.43
C ASP A 106 -14.24 8.49 -23.57
N LEU A 107 -13.73 9.53 -24.22
CA LEU A 107 -14.37 10.85 -24.20
C LEU A 107 -13.69 11.74 -25.26
N SER A 108 -14.03 11.49 -26.53
CA SER A 108 -13.82 12.47 -27.60
C SER A 108 -15.16 13.13 -27.94
N ASP A 109 -15.15 14.45 -27.81
CA ASP A 109 -15.95 15.44 -28.56
C ASP A 109 -17.44 15.15 -28.78
N ASP A 110 -18.26 16.03 -28.19
CA ASP A 110 -19.25 16.70 -29.02
C ASP A 110 -19.29 18.20 -28.71
N SER A 111 -18.69 18.95 -29.64
CA SER A 111 -19.18 20.17 -30.30
C SER A 111 -19.89 21.26 -29.49
#